data_AF-A0A9X2U5A7-F1
#
_entry.id   AF-A0A9X2U5A7-F1
#
_cell.length_a   1.000
_cell.length_b   1.000
_cell.length_c   1.000
_cell.angle_alpha   90.00
_cell.angle_beta   90.00
_cell.angle_gamma   90.00
#
_symmetry.space_group_name_H-M   'P 1'
#
loop_
_entity.id
_entity.type
_entity.pdbx_description
1 polymer ?
#
loop_
_entity_poly.entity_id
_entity_poly.type
_entity_poly.pdbx_seq_one_letter_code
_entity_poly.pdbx_strand_id
1 'polypeptide(L)' 'MWTEFVLYGNKRTGYASMEVFLRLNGWEIVASMDEQERLVIDVADGTASRDELAEWLSGHVERLD' A
#
# COMPACT_ATOMS: atom_id res chain seq x y z
N MET A 1 17.99 -16.15 0.73
CA MET A 1 18.86 -14.97 0.52
C MET A 1 18.48 -14.12 -0.69
N TRP A 2 18.45 -14.64 -1.94
CA TRP A 2 18.00 -13.82 -3.09
C TRP A 2 16.48 -13.62 -3.19
N THR A 3 15.70 -14.58 -2.70
CA THR A 3 14.22 -14.52 -2.73
C THR A 3 13.65 -13.47 -1.79
N GLU A 4 14.22 -13.31 -0.60
CA GLU A 4 13.75 -12.36 0.41
C GLU A 4 13.94 -10.91 -0.08
N PHE A 5 15.09 -10.58 -0.66
CA PHE A 5 15.37 -9.23 -1.14
C PHE A 5 14.42 -8.79 -2.29
N VAL A 6 14.11 -9.70 -3.21
CA VAL A 6 13.14 -9.45 -4.29
C VAL A 6 11.72 -9.34 -3.75
N LEU A 7 11.36 -10.15 -2.75
CA LEU A 7 10.06 -10.05 -2.07
C LEU A 7 9.88 -8.67 -1.40
N TYR A 8 10.86 -8.25 -0.59
CA TYR A 8 10.84 -6.92 0.04
C TYR A 8 10.94 -5.78 -0.99
N GLY A 9 11.62 -6.00 -2.11
CA GLY A 9 11.68 -5.07 -3.24
C GLY A 9 10.30 -4.88 -3.90
N ASN A 10 9.64 -5.96 -4.28
CA ASN A 10 8.31 -5.92 -4.91
C ASN A 10 7.25 -5.31 -3.99
N LYS A 11 7.29 -5.63 -2.69
CA LYS A 11 6.40 -5.05 -1.67
C LYS A 11 6.58 -3.52 -1.56
N ARG A 12 7.83 -3.03 -1.44
CA ARG A 12 8.13 -1.58 -1.37
C ARG A 12 7.83 -0.84 -2.67
N THR A 13 8.12 -1.44 -3.82
CA THR A 13 7.84 -0.84 -5.13
C THR A 13 6.33 -0.76 -5.39
N GLY A 14 5.57 -1.79 -5.01
CA GLY A 14 4.11 -1.78 -5.11
C GLY A 14 3.49 -0.68 -4.26
N TYR A 15 3.90 -0.61 -2.98
CA TYR A 15 3.47 0.44 -2.07
C TYR A 15 3.86 1.85 -2.57
N ALA A 16 5.12 2.07 -2.96
CA ALA A 16 5.56 3.37 -3.46
C ALA A 16 4.83 3.78 -4.74
N SER A 17 4.53 2.83 -5.64
CA SER A 17 3.75 3.10 -6.84
C SER A 17 2.31 3.52 -6.51
N MET A 18 1.70 2.88 -5.50
CA MET A 18 0.38 3.25 -4.99
C MET A 18 0.39 4.65 -4.37
N GLU A 19 1.38 4.95 -3.52
CA GLU A 19 1.51 6.27 -2.89
C GLU A 19 1.68 7.38 -3.94
N VAL A 20 2.55 7.15 -4.94
CA VAL A 20 2.75 8.09 -6.06
C VAL A 20 1.45 8.27 -6.85
N PHE A 21 0.73 7.19 -7.15
CA PHE A 21 -0.55 7.27 -7.85
C PHE A 21 -1.58 8.13 -7.09
N LEU A 22 -1.72 7.93 -5.77
CA LEU A 22 -2.64 8.71 -4.95
C LEU A 22 -2.25 10.19 -4.93
N ARG A 23 -0.96 10.49 -4.69
CA ARG A 23 -0.44 11.86 -4.67
C ARG A 23 -0.67 12.59 -5.99
N LEU A 24 -0.42 11.92 -7.12
CA LEU A 24 -0.69 12.48 -8.46
C LEU A 24 -2.17 12.82 -8.68
N ASN A 25 -3.08 12.19 -7.93
CA ASN A 25 -4.52 12.46 -7.95
C ASN A 25 -4.98 13.39 -6.82
N GLY A 26 -4.06 13.96 -6.04
CA GLY A 26 -4.36 14.87 -4.93
C GLY A 26 -4.89 14.16 -3.69
N TRP A 27 -4.38 12.96 -3.40
CA TRP A 27 -4.72 12.18 -2.22
C TRP A 27 -3.45 11.75 -1.48
N GLU A 28 -3.55 11.63 -0.16
CA GLU A 28 -2.52 11.02 0.68
C GLU A 28 -3.12 9.96 1.60
N ILE A 29 -2.29 8.98 2.00
CA ILE A 29 -2.72 7.94 2.93
C ILE A 29 -2.57 8.45 4.36
N VAL A 30 -3.66 8.38 5.12
CA VAL A 30 -3.73 8.75 6.54
C VAL A 30 -3.92 7.48 7.36
N ALA A 31 -2.81 6.81 7.66
CA ALA A 31 -2.76 5.61 8.49
C ALA A 31 -1.39 5.51 9.18
N SER A 32 -1.32 4.76 10.29
CA SER A 32 -0.04 4.50 10.96
C SER A 32 0.91 3.68 10.08
N MET A 33 2.22 3.83 10.26
CA MET A 33 3.22 3.01 9.54
C MET A 33 2.97 1.50 9.71
N ASP A 34 2.65 1.07 10.93
CA ASP A 34 2.38 -0.34 11.25
C ASP A 34 1.15 -0.89 10.50
N GLU A 35 0.16 -0.03 10.25
CA GLU A 35 -1.06 -0.41 9.54
C GLU A 35 -0.80 -0.49 8.02
N GLN A 36 -0.04 0.46 7.50
CA GLN A 36 0.38 0.46 6.10
C GLN A 36 1.31 -0.73 5.81
N GLU A 37 2.21 -1.08 6.73
CA GLU A 37 3.06 -2.26 6.61
C GLU A 37 2.23 -3.56 6.58
N ARG A 38 1.24 -3.69 7.47
CA ARG A 38 0.32 -4.84 7.48
C ARG A 38 -0.44 -4.97 6.17
N LEU A 39 -1.00 -3.88 5.65
CA LEU A 39 -1.69 -3.88 4.36
C LEU A 39 -0.79 -4.39 3.22
N VAL A 40 0.46 -3.91 3.17
CA VAL A 40 1.42 -4.33 2.13
C VAL A 40 1.81 -5.80 2.28
N ILE A 41 1.92 -6.30 3.51
CA ILE A 41 2.13 -7.73 3.78
C ILE A 41 0.93 -8.53 3.29
N ASP A 42 -0.28 -8.14 3.66
CA ASP A 42 -1.50 -8.88 3.32
C ASP A 42 -1.76 -8.95 1.81
N VAL A 43 -1.55 -7.85 1.09
CA VAL A 43 -1.64 -7.81 -0.38
C VAL A 43 -0.61 -8.75 -1.01
N ALA A 44 0.61 -8.77 -0.48
CA ALA A 44 1.68 -9.58 -1.07
C ALA A 44 1.60 -11.07 -0.71
N ASP A 45 1.00 -11.39 0.43
CA ASP A 45 0.73 -12.75 0.86
C ASP A 45 -0.61 -13.27 0.26
N GLY A 46 -1.35 -12.40 -0.44
CA GLY A 46 -2.60 -12.71 -1.12
C GLY A 46 -3.79 -12.86 -0.19
N THR A 47 -3.65 -12.43 1.07
CA THR A 47 -4.69 -12.45 2.10
C THR A 47 -5.62 -11.23 2.01
N ALA A 48 -5.19 -10.17 1.32
CA ALA A 48 -6.04 -9.05 0.92
C ALA A 48 -6.25 -9.05 -0.61
N SER A 49 -7.52 -9.08 -1.00
CA SER A 49 -7.96 -8.90 -2.39
C SER A 49 -7.83 -7.44 -2.82
N ARG A 50 -7.97 -7.22 -4.14
CA ARG A 50 -8.01 -5.87 -4.71
C ARG A 50 -9.19 -5.04 -4.16
N ASP A 51 -10.33 -5.67 -3.94
CA ASP A 51 -11.54 -4.98 -3.47
C ASP A 51 -11.38 -4.58 -1.99
N GLU A 52 -10.80 -5.45 -1.16
CA GLU A 52 -10.46 -5.14 0.24
C GLU A 52 -9.40 -4.03 0.33
N LEU A 53 -8.39 -4.03 -0.56
CA LEU A 53 -7.42 -2.93 -0.66
C LEU A 53 -8.12 -1.61 -1.03
N ALA A 54 -9.05 -1.63 -1.99
CA ALA A 54 -9.78 -0.45 -2.41
C ALA A 54 -10.69 0.10 -1.30
N GLU A 55 -11.38 -0.79 -0.58
CA GLU A 55 -12.20 -0.43 0.58
C GLU A 55 -11.34 0.18 1.69
N TRP A 56 -10.22 -0.46 2.03
CA TRP A 56 -9.29 0.09 3.02
C TRP A 56 -8.79 1.48 2.61
N LEU A 57 -8.36 1.65 1.35
CA LEU A 57 -7.90 2.95 0.85
C LEU A 57 -8.99 4.02 0.96
N SER A 58 -10.25 3.71 0.67
CA SER A 58 -11.34 4.68 0.73
C SER A 58 -11.59 5.25 2.13
N GLY A 59 -11.24 4.51 3.19
CA GLY A 59 -11.32 4.96 4.57
C GLY A 59 -10.05 5.59 5.13
N HIS A 60 -8.93 5.47 4.41
CA HIS A 60 -7.59 5.87 4.88
C HIS A 60 -6.91 6.83 3.91
N VAL A 61 -7.66 7.54 3.06
CA VAL A 61 -7.11 8.62 2.23
C VAL A 61 -7.83 9.92 2.47
N GLU A 62 -7.06 11.00 2.48
CA GLU A 62 -7.57 12.36 2.58
C GLU A 62 -7.04 13.20 1.40
N ARG A 63 -7.71 14.33 1.14
CA ARG A 63 -7.31 15.22 0.04
C ARG A 63 -5.97 15.86 0.41
N LEU A 64 -5.03 15.81 -0.52
CA LEU A 64 -3.77 16.53 -0.39
C LEU A 64 -4.05 18.03 -0.59
N ASP A 65 -3.86 18.83 0.46
CA ASP A 65 -3.96 20.30 0.41
C ASP A 65 -2.72 20.97 -0.21
#